data_AF-A0A531KBH9-F1
#
_entry.id   AF-A0A531KBH9-F1
#
_cell.length_a   1.000
_cell.length_b   1.000
_cell.length_c   1.000
_cell.angle_alpha   90.00
_cell.angle_beta   90.00
_cell.angle_gamma   90.00
#
_symmetry.space_group_name_H-M   'P 1'
#
loop_
_entity.id
_entity.type
_entity.pdbx_description
1 polymer ?
#
loop_
_entity_poly.entity_id
_entity_poly.type
_entity_poly.pdbx_seq_one_letter_code
_entity_poly.pdbx_strand_id
1 'polypeptide(L)' 'KSSEQVFAILENLVRERGKTVVAVTHDLDMAARMDRRIHIVDGKIG' A
#
# COMPACT_ATOMS: atom_id res chain seq x y z
N LYS A 1 8.44 12.61 2.87
CA LYS A 1 8.96 13.23 1.60
C LYS A 1 9.31 12.20 0.53
N SER A 2 10.38 11.41 0.60
CA SER A 2 10.71 10.48 -0.50
C SER A 2 9.70 9.31 -0.66
N SER A 3 9.28 8.69 0.45
CA SER A 3 8.33 7.56 0.41
C SER A 3 6.93 7.97 -0.08
N GLU A 4 6.46 9.18 0.25
CA GLU A 4 5.17 9.70 -0.26
C GLU A 4 5.19 9.89 -1.77
N GLN A 5 6.29 10.38 -2.34
CA GLN A 5 6.42 10.51 -3.80
C GLN A 5 6.39 9.15 -4.49
N VAL A 6 7.11 8.16 -3.94
CA VAL A 6 7.07 6.78 -4.49
C VAL A 6 5.65 6.24 -4.42
N PHE A 7 4.93 6.48 -3.32
CA PHE A 7 3.57 6.03 -3.15
C PHE A 7 2.59 6.67 -4.16
N ALA A 8 2.72 7.97 -4.40
CA ALA A 8 1.92 8.67 -5.40
C ALA A 8 2.14 8.10 -6.83
N ILE A 9 3.39 7.73 -7.17
CA ILE A 9 3.70 7.09 -8.45
C ILE A 9 3.02 5.72 -8.54
N LEU A 10 3.08 4.91 -7.48
CA LEU A 10 2.44 3.60 -7.43
C LEU A 10 0.91 3.70 -7.50
N GLU A 11 0.32 4.68 -6.83
CA GLU A 11 -1.12 4.95 -6.88
C GLU A 11 -1.58 5.31 -8.30
N ASN A 12 -0.85 6.17 -9.00
CA ASN A 12 -1.15 6.51 -10.40
C ASN A 12 -1.04 5.28 -11.32
N LEU A 13 -0.07 4.41 -11.08
CA LEU A 13 0.08 3.18 -11.86
C LEU A 13 -1.13 2.24 -11.72
N VAL A 14 -1.70 2.16 -10.52
CA VAL A 14 -2.92 1.38 -10.26
C VAL A 14 -4.11 2.01 -10.97
N ARG A 15 -4.36 3.31 -10.73
CA ARG A 15 -5.54 4.03 -11.23
C ARG A 15 -5.56 4.19 -12.75
N GLU A 16 -4.44 4.56 -13.35
CA GLU A 16 -4.39 4.92 -14.77
C GLU A 16 -4.04 3.75 -15.68
N ARG A 17 -3.28 2.77 -15.20
CA ARG A 17 -2.78 1.65 -16.01
C ARG A 17 -3.35 0.29 -15.63
N GLY A 18 -4.32 0.26 -14.72
CA GLY A 18 -5.00 -0.96 -14.27
C GLY A 18 -4.05 -2.00 -13.67
N LYS A 19 -2.98 -1.55 -12.99
CA LYS A 19 -2.04 -2.45 -12.30
C LYS A 19 -2.48 -2.69 -10.86
N THR A 20 -1.91 -3.72 -10.24
CA THR A 20 -2.11 -4.00 -8.82
C THR A 20 -0.77 -3.86 -8.09
N VAL A 21 -0.79 -3.16 -6.96
CA VAL A 21 0.37 -2.99 -6.09
C VAL A 21 0.08 -3.65 -4.75
N VAL A 22 1.02 -4.48 -4.29
CA VAL A 22 1.01 -5.05 -2.94
C VAL A 22 2.19 -4.46 -2.19
N ALA A 23 1.93 -3.79 -1.07
CA ALA A 23 2.94 -3.18 -0.23
C ALA A 23 2.85 -3.76 1.19
N VAL A 24 4.00 -4.01 1.81
CA VAL A 24 4.11 -4.40 3.21
C VAL A 24 4.73 -3.23 3.98
N THR A 25 4.06 -2.81 5.04
CA THR A 25 4.49 -1.66 5.85
C THR A 25 4.04 -1.80 7.29
N HIS A 26 4.78 -1.16 8.19
CA HIS A 26 4.36 -0.92 9.57
C HIS A 26 3.76 0.49 9.76
N ASP A 27 3.75 1.31 8.72
CA ASP A 27 3.13 2.63 8.71
C ASP A 27 1.62 2.53 8.44
N LEU A 28 0.83 2.83 9.47
CA LEU A 28 -0.63 2.75 9.43
C LEU A 28 -1.26 3.85 8.57
N ASP A 29 -0.66 5.03 8.48
CA ASP A 29 -1.16 6.14 7.67
C ASP A 29 -1.01 5.80 6.18
N MET A 30 0.10 5.16 5.81
CA MET A 30 0.30 4.65 4.46
C MET A 30 -0.67 3.51 4.13
N ALA A 31 -0.88 2.57 5.06
CA ALA A 31 -1.83 1.48 4.87
C ALA A 31 -3.28 1.98 4.74
N ALA A 32 -3.66 3.03 5.47
CA ALA A 32 -5.01 3.62 5.43
C ALA A 32 -5.39 4.19 4.05
N ARG A 33 -4.40 4.50 3.21
CA ARG A 33 -4.60 4.98 1.84
C ARG A 33 -4.83 3.86 0.81
N MET A 34 -4.62 2.59 1.18
CA MET A 34 -4.81 1.46 0.28
C MET A 34 -6.28 1.02 0.24
N ASP A 35 -6.72 0.56 -0.93
CA ASP A 35 -8.09 0.05 -1.12
C ASP A 35 -8.40 -1.16 -0.22
N ARG A 36 -7.38 -1.96 0.10
CA ARG A 36 -7.47 -3.14 0.95
C ARG A 36 -6.32 -3.20 1.93
N ARG A 37 -6.63 -3.62 3.17
CA ARG A 37 -5.65 -3.83 4.25
C ARG A 37 -5.78 -5.26 4.77
N ILE A 38 -4.64 -5.92 4.92
CA ILE A 38 -4.53 -7.24 5.54
C ILE A 38 -3.53 -7.08 6.68
N HIS A 39 -3.94 -7.42 7.89
CA HIS A 39 -3.06 -7.39 9.05
C HIS A 39 -2.46 -8.79 9.25
N ILE A 40 -1.15 -8.83 9.49
CA ILE A 40 -0.37 -10.06 9.62
C ILE A 40 0.24 -10.07 11.02
N VAL A 41 -0.15 -11.05 11.82
CA VAL A 41 0.34 -11.27 13.19
C VAL A 41 0.88 -12.68 13.28
N ASP A 42 2.13 -12.84 13.71
CA ASP A 42 2.79 -14.14 13.87
C ASP A 42 2.66 -15.06 12.64
N GLY A 43 2.78 -14.49 11.45
CA GLY A 43 2.69 -15.22 10.17
C GLY A 43 1.27 -15.63 9.77
N LYS A 44 0.25 -15.15 10.47
CA LYS A 44 -1.16 -15.41 10.18
C LYS A 44 -1.89 -14.12 9.81
N ILE A 45 -2.93 -14.24 8.99
CA ILE A 45 -3.86 -13.14 8.72
C ILE A 45 -4.79 -13.02 9.94
N GLY A 46 -4.82 -11.86 10.58
CA GLY A 46 -5.61 -11.59 11.79
C GLY A 46 -5.77 -10.10 12.04
#